data_AF-A0A2V9ZHC2-F1
#
_entry.id   AF-A0A2V9ZHC2-F1
#
_cell.length_a   1.000
_cell.length_b   1.000
_cell.length_c   1.000
_cell.angle_alpha   90.00
_cell.angle_beta   90.00
_cell.angle_gamma   90.00
#
_symmetry.space_group_name_H-M   'P 1'
#
loop_
_entity.id
_entity.type
_entity.pdbx_description
1 polymer ?
#
loop_
_entity_poly.entity_id
_entity_poly.type
_entity_poly.pdbx_seq_one_letter_code
_entity_poly.pdbx_strand_id
1 'polypeptide(L)'
;RAGLVRQIETKQKTLTRNQEDAQNDFVGQQNEIAQKILQRLGPVIDKYAKENGLGLIIDISKPWPDGPVLWAGQSVDITKTIVEMYNSQSGVPAAPSASRPSGATRPGGTTTKPATPPATKPKGGDSQK
;
A
#
# COMPACT_ATOMS: atom_id res chain seq x y z
N ARG A 1 34.23 -41.63 -20.19
CA ARG A 1 33.86 -40.27 -20.65
C ARG A 1 32.35 -40.11 -20.85
N ALA A 2 31.65 -41.03 -21.52
CA ALA A 2 30.18 -40.98 -21.67
C ALA A 2 29.37 -40.95 -20.35
N GLY A 3 29.83 -41.62 -19.30
CA GLY A 3 29.15 -41.62 -17.99
C GLY A 3 29.15 -40.28 -17.25
N LEU A 4 30.19 -39.45 -17.45
CA LEU A 4 30.29 -38.14 -16.80
C LEU A 4 29.33 -37.12 -17.43
N VAL A 5 29.18 -37.15 -18.77
CA VAL A 5 28.22 -36.29 -19.49
C VAL A 5 26.79 -36.60 -19.06
N ARG A 6 26.43 -37.88 -18.96
CA ARG A 6 25.10 -38.32 -18.50
C ARG A 6 24.82 -37.93 -17.04
N GLN A 7 25.83 -37.95 -16.17
CA GLN A 7 25.72 -37.45 -14.79
C GLN A 7 25.53 -35.94 -14.74
N ILE A 8 26.23 -35.17 -15.57
CA ILE A 8 26.09 -33.72 -15.65
C ILE A 8 24.67 -33.34 -16.14
N GLU A 9 24.17 -33.99 -17.19
CA GLU A 9 22.80 -33.77 -17.69
C GLU A 9 21.74 -34.12 -16.64
N THR A 10 21.94 -35.21 -15.91
CA THR A 10 21.04 -35.61 -14.82
C THR A 10 21.05 -34.57 -13.70
N LYS A 11 22.23 -34.10 -13.29
CA LYS A 11 22.36 -33.06 -12.26
C LYS A 11 21.77 -31.73 -12.69
N GLN A 12 22.00 -31.31 -13.94
CA GLN A 12 21.41 -30.09 -14.49
C GLN A 12 19.88 -30.16 -14.46
N LYS A 13 19.31 -31.30 -14.89
CA LYS A 13 17.87 -31.53 -14.85
C LYS A 13 17.31 -31.50 -13.41
N THR A 14 18.00 -32.13 -12.47
CA THR A 14 17.60 -32.10 -11.05
C THR A 14 17.68 -30.69 -10.48
N LEU A 15 18.71 -29.91 -10.82
CA LEU A 15 18.83 -28.52 -10.34
C LEU A 15 17.71 -27.63 -10.88
N THR A 16 17.40 -27.71 -12.18
CA THR A 16 16.27 -26.95 -12.76
C THR A 16 14.95 -27.31 -12.09
N ARG A 17 14.69 -28.61 -11.90
CA ARG A 17 13.48 -29.08 -11.22
C ARG A 17 13.44 -28.63 -9.76
N ASN A 18 14.54 -28.75 -9.02
CA ASN A 18 14.60 -28.27 -7.64
C ASN A 18 14.38 -26.76 -7.54
N GLN A 19 14.80 -26.00 -8.55
CA GLN A 19 14.57 -24.56 -8.60
C GLN A 19 13.10 -24.23 -8.89
N GLU A 20 12.46 -24.90 -9.84
CA GLU A 20 11.02 -24.77 -10.10
C GLU A 20 10.19 -25.22 -8.89
N ASP A 21 10.53 -26.37 -8.29
CA ASP A 21 9.86 -26.91 -7.10
C ASP A 21 10.01 -25.93 -5.92
N ALA A 22 11.22 -25.41 -5.66
CA ALA A 22 11.42 -24.41 -4.61
C ALA A 22 10.67 -23.10 -4.88
N GLN A 23 10.55 -22.67 -6.13
CA GLN A 23 9.81 -21.47 -6.49
C GLN A 23 8.29 -21.68 -6.29
N ASN A 24 7.77 -22.84 -6.70
CA ASN A 24 6.37 -23.21 -6.48
C ASN A 24 6.05 -23.35 -4.98
N ASP A 25 6.93 -24.02 -4.22
CA ASP A 25 6.81 -24.15 -2.77
C ASP A 25 6.85 -22.78 -2.09
N PHE A 26 7.72 -21.87 -2.53
CA PHE A 26 7.77 -20.51 -1.99
C PHE A 26 6.48 -19.73 -2.25
N VAL A 27 5.90 -19.83 -3.44
CA VAL A 27 4.60 -19.20 -3.75
C VAL A 27 3.47 -19.81 -2.91
N GLY A 28 3.45 -21.14 -2.76
CA GLY A 28 2.48 -21.84 -1.92
C GLY A 28 2.58 -21.44 -0.45
N GLN A 29 3.80 -21.43 0.09
CA GLN A 29 4.09 -21.00 1.46
C GLN A 29 3.72 -19.53 1.68
N GLN A 30 4.01 -18.62 0.74
CA GLN A 30 3.59 -17.23 0.86
C GLN A 30 2.06 -17.10 1.00
N ASN A 31 1.30 -17.84 0.21
CA ASN A 31 -0.16 -17.81 0.29
C ASN A 31 -0.66 -18.38 1.64
N GLU A 32 -0.08 -19.49 2.12
CA GLU A 32 -0.42 -20.07 3.42
C GLU A 32 -0.08 -19.13 4.59
N ILE A 33 1.10 -18.51 4.54
CA ILE A 33 1.53 -17.52 5.54
C ILE A 33 0.61 -16.31 5.51
N ALA A 34 0.22 -15.80 4.34
CA ALA A 34 -0.71 -14.69 4.22
C ALA A 34 -2.07 -15.02 4.85
N GLN A 35 -2.62 -16.21 4.60
CA GLN A 35 -3.87 -16.66 5.23
C GLN A 35 -3.74 -16.76 6.76
N LYS A 36 -2.62 -17.31 7.25
CA LYS A 36 -2.33 -17.39 8.69
C LYS A 36 -2.21 -16.01 9.32
N ILE A 37 -1.52 -15.07 8.68
CA ILE A 37 -1.41 -13.68 9.15
C ILE A 37 -2.80 -13.05 9.21
N LEU A 38 -3.63 -13.22 8.17
CA LEU A 38 -4.97 -12.65 8.14
C LEU A 38 -5.86 -13.16 9.29
N GLN A 39 -5.77 -14.44 9.63
CA GLN A 39 -6.45 -15.00 10.81
C GLN A 39 -5.95 -14.39 12.13
N ARG A 40 -4.66 -14.06 12.22
CA ARG A 40 -4.08 -13.39 13.40
C ARG A 40 -4.37 -11.90 13.46
N LEU A 41 -4.62 -11.25 12.32
CA LEU A 41 -5.01 -9.84 12.25
C LEU A 41 -6.43 -9.61 12.75
N GLY A 42 -7.34 -10.58 12.62
CA GLY A 42 -8.74 -10.45 13.04
C GLY A 42 -8.91 -9.89 14.46
N PRO A 43 -8.32 -10.50 15.50
CA PRO A 43 -8.38 -9.97 16.87
C PRO A 43 -7.73 -8.60 17.06
N VAL A 44 -6.65 -8.30 16.33
CA VAL A 44 -5.96 -6.99 16.39
C VAL A 44 -6.84 -5.90 15.81
N ILE A 45 -7.49 -6.19 14.68
CA ILE A 45 -8.43 -5.31 13.99
C ILE A 45 -9.65 -5.05 14.89
N ASP A 46 -10.25 -6.10 15.47
CA ASP A 46 -11.40 -5.98 16.37
C ASP A 46 -11.08 -5.13 17.61
N LYS A 47 -9.91 -5.35 18.23
CA LYS A 47 -9.44 -4.54 19.36
C LYS A 47 -9.30 -3.07 18.97
N TYR A 48 -8.62 -2.79 17.86
CA TYR A 48 -8.42 -1.42 17.39
C TYR A 48 -9.74 -0.73 17.04
N ALA A 49 -10.67 -1.45 16.39
CA ALA A 49 -11.98 -0.93 16.06
C ALA A 49 -12.75 -0.48 17.30
N LYS A 50 -12.78 -1.30 18.34
CA LYS A 50 -13.45 -1.02 19.62
C LYS A 50 -12.79 0.15 20.36
N GLU A 51 -11.47 0.16 20.47
CA GLU A 51 -10.72 1.21 21.18
C GLU A 51 -10.84 2.59 20.50
N ASN A 52 -10.99 2.62 19.17
CA ASN A 52 -11.11 3.86 18.39
C ASN A 52 -12.56 4.21 18.00
N GLY A 53 -13.55 3.44 18.50
CA GLY A 53 -14.96 3.69 18.22
C GLY A 53 -15.35 3.56 16.74
N LEU A 54 -14.63 2.73 15.97
CA LEU A 54 -14.93 2.48 14.56
C LEU A 54 -16.15 1.58 14.44
N GLY A 55 -17.21 2.08 13.78
CA GLY A 55 -18.43 1.30 13.52
C GLY A 55 -18.35 0.39 12.29
N LEU A 56 -17.37 0.59 11.42
CA LEU A 56 -17.21 -0.17 10.17
C LEU A 56 -15.76 -0.19 9.71
N ILE A 57 -15.30 -1.35 9.25
CA ILE A 57 -14.02 -1.53 8.56
C ILE A 57 -14.30 -2.21 7.23
N ILE A 58 -13.66 -1.71 6.17
CA ILE A 58 -13.82 -2.21 4.81
C ILE A 58 -12.45 -2.62 4.29
N ASP A 59 -12.34 -3.84 3.76
CA ASP A 59 -11.13 -4.30 3.08
C ASP A 59 -11.03 -3.64 1.69
N ILE A 60 -9.92 -2.95 1.46
CA ILE A 60 -9.58 -2.26 0.21
C ILE A 60 -8.52 -3.01 -0.62
N SER A 61 -8.26 -4.27 -0.29
CA SER A 61 -7.34 -5.16 -1.00
C SER A 61 -7.70 -5.33 -2.48
N LYS A 62 -8.99 -5.29 -2.80
CA LYS A 62 -9.50 -5.27 -4.17
C LYS A 62 -9.89 -3.84 -4.57
N PRO A 63 -9.33 -3.28 -5.66
CA PRO A 63 -9.79 -2.00 -6.19
C PRO A 63 -11.16 -2.15 -6.88
N TRP A 64 -11.88 -1.03 -7.03
CA TRP A 64 -13.05 -0.96 -7.92
C TRP A 64 -12.66 -1.40 -9.36
N PRO A 65 -13.47 -2.23 -10.08
CA PRO A 65 -14.83 -2.63 -9.76
C PRO A 65 -15.03 -3.87 -8.87
N ASP A 66 -13.97 -4.63 -8.60
CA ASP A 66 -14.09 -5.89 -7.86
C ASP A 66 -14.20 -5.68 -6.34
N GLY A 67 -13.77 -4.52 -5.84
CA GLY A 67 -13.89 -4.14 -4.43
C GLY A 67 -14.90 -3.02 -4.18
N PRO A 68 -15.43 -2.88 -2.97
CA PRO A 68 -16.53 -1.96 -2.66
C PRO A 68 -16.13 -0.48 -2.59
N VAL A 69 -14.84 -0.16 -2.68
CA VAL A 69 -14.31 1.20 -2.48
C VAL A 69 -13.83 1.79 -3.81
N LEU A 70 -14.47 2.88 -4.23
CA LEU A 70 -14.07 3.67 -5.41
C LEU A 70 -12.86 4.56 -5.15
N TRP A 71 -12.82 5.19 -3.97
CA TRP A 71 -11.73 6.07 -3.54
C TRP A 71 -11.71 6.19 -2.01
N ALA A 72 -10.52 6.20 -1.42
CA ALA A 72 -10.29 6.41 0.01
C ALA A 72 -9.03 7.26 0.21
N GLY A 73 -9.09 8.19 1.16
CA GLY A 73 -7.93 9.00 1.55
C GLY A 73 -7.03 8.25 2.54
N GLN A 74 -5.75 8.64 2.62
CA GLN A 74 -4.79 8.03 3.54
C GLN A 74 -5.17 8.18 5.03
N SER A 75 -5.99 9.18 5.37
CA SER A 75 -6.45 9.42 6.74
C SER A 75 -7.46 8.37 7.24
N VAL A 76 -8.13 7.65 6.33
CA VAL A 76 -9.08 6.58 6.67
C VAL A 76 -8.47 5.18 6.49
N ASP A 77 -7.26 5.09 5.96
CA ASP A 77 -6.53 3.83 5.82
C ASP A 77 -5.83 3.46 7.14
N ILE A 78 -6.40 2.48 7.83
CA ILE A 78 -5.87 1.97 9.10
C ILE A 78 -4.85 0.83 8.90
N THR A 79 -4.65 0.35 7.67
CA THR A 79 -3.84 -0.85 7.37
C THR A 79 -2.44 -0.74 7.97
N LYS A 80 -1.80 0.43 7.84
CA LYS A 80 -0.45 0.66 8.38
C LYS A 80 -0.42 0.53 9.90
N THR A 81 -1.37 1.14 10.59
CA THR A 81 -1.48 1.08 12.05
C THR A 81 -1.71 -0.35 12.52
N ILE A 82 -2.59 -1.10 11.85
CA ILE A 82 -2.87 -2.51 12.16
C ILE A 82 -1.61 -3.37 11.99
N VAL A 83 -0.86 -3.19 10.89
CA VAL A 83 0.38 -3.95 10.64
C VAL A 83 1.44 -3.63 11.69
N GLU A 84 1.59 -2.38 12.09
CA GLU A 84 2.54 -1.98 13.13
C GLU A 84 2.20 -2.58 14.50
N MET A 85 0.92 -2.55 14.89
CA MET A 85 0.47 -3.21 16.11
C MET A 85 0.67 -4.73 16.06
N TYR A 86 0.42 -5.35 14.92
CA TYR A 86 0.68 -6.78 14.73
C TYR A 86 2.17 -7.11 14.87
N ASN A 87 3.05 -6.35 14.22
CA ASN A 87 4.50 -6.58 14.28
C ASN A 87 5.03 -6.42 15.70
N SER A 88 4.56 -5.41 16.44
CA SER A 88 4.89 -5.19 17.86
C SER A 88 4.48 -6.36 18.75
N GLN A 89 3.32 -6.97 18.49
CA GLN A 89 2.82 -8.12 19.27
C GLN A 89 3.42 -9.46 18.86
N SER A 90 3.78 -9.64 17.58
CA SER A 90 4.23 -10.91 17.02
C SER A 90 5.76 -11.09 17.05
N GLY A 91 6.53 -10.05 17.39
CA GLY A 91 7.99 -10.09 17.38
C GLY A 91 8.60 -10.25 15.98
N VAL A 92 7.79 -10.12 14.93
CA VAL A 92 8.24 -10.16 13.54
C VAL A 92 8.83 -8.79 13.18
N PRO A 93 10.06 -8.72 12.63
CA PRO A 93 10.64 -7.46 12.17
C PRO A 93 9.69 -6.75 11.21
N ALA A 94 9.51 -5.44 11.38
CA ALA A 94 8.59 -4.68 10.55
C ALA A 94 8.94 -4.83 9.06
N ALA A 95 7.98 -5.32 8.27
CA ALA A 95 8.14 -5.38 6.82
C ALA A 95 8.30 -3.96 6.25
N PRO A 96 9.20 -3.74 5.27
CA PRO A 96 9.35 -2.44 4.64
C PRO A 96 7.99 -2.02 4.06
N SER A 97 7.55 -0.81 4.43
CA SER A 97 6.24 -0.28 4.04
C SER A 97 6.16 -0.23 2.51
N ALA A 98 5.41 -1.15 1.90
CA ALA A 98 5.09 -1.08 0.48
C ALA A 98 4.15 0.11 0.30
N SER A 99 4.72 1.27 -0.05
CA SER A 99 3.95 2.42 -0.48
C SER A 99 3.12 2.00 -1.69
N ARG A 100 1.81 1.85 -1.48
CA ARG A 100 0.84 1.63 -2.55
C ARG A 100 1.11 2.68 -3.64
N PRO A 101 1.26 2.29 -4.93
CA PRO A 101 1.47 3.27 -5.98
C PRO A 101 0.30 4.26 -5.94
N SER A 102 0.62 5.51 -5.64
CA SER A 102 -0.32 6.62 -5.60
C SER A 102 -0.79 6.87 -7.04
N GLY A 103 -1.87 6.20 -7.42
CA GLY A 103 -2.51 6.40 -8.70
C GLY A 103 -3.10 7.81 -8.80
N ALA A 104 -2.69 8.51 -9.84
CA ALA A 104 -3.27 9.72 -10.43
C ALA A 104 -3.15 11.04 -9.62
N THR A 105 -2.15 11.83 -9.98
CA THR A 105 -2.28 13.29 -10.11
C THR A 105 -3.54 13.61 -10.90
N ARG A 106 -4.61 14.00 -10.21
CA ARG A 106 -5.73 14.70 -10.81
C ARG A 106 -5.26 16.14 -11.11
N PRO A 107 -5.25 16.61 -12.37
CA PRO A 107 -5.07 18.03 -12.65
C PRO A 107 -6.30 18.76 -12.12
N GLY A 108 -6.22 19.26 -10.89
CA GLY A 108 -7.24 20.11 -10.28
C GLY A 108 -7.14 21.51 -10.89
N GLY A 109 -8.22 21.93 -11.53
CA GLY A 109 -8.32 23.18 -12.28
C GLY A 109 -7.93 24.42 -11.49
N THR A 110 -7.28 25.35 -12.19
CA THR A 110 -7.03 26.72 -11.76
C THR A 110 -8.36 27.44 -11.61
N THR A 111 -8.91 27.47 -10.40
CA THR A 111 -9.87 28.50 -10.02
C THR A 111 -9.07 29.72 -9.60
N THR A 112 -8.91 30.65 -10.54
CA THR A 112 -8.41 32.00 -10.27
C THR A 112 -9.42 32.73 -9.38
N LYS A 113 -9.16 32.71 -8.07
CA LYS A 113 -9.83 33.59 -7.11
C LYS A 113 -9.37 35.04 -7.39
N PRO A 114 -10.26 36.00 -7.72
CA PRO A 114 -9.85 37.40 -7.83
C PRO A 114 -9.55 37.95 -6.44
N ALA A 115 -8.31 38.40 -6.23
CA ALA A 115 -7.93 39.14 -5.03
C ALA A 115 -8.21 40.63 -5.25
N THR A 116 -9.09 41.20 -4.41
CA THR A 116 -9.39 42.62 -4.32
C THR A 116 -8.13 43.39 -3.87
N PRO A 117 -7.74 44.49 -4.54
CA PRO A 117 -6.63 45.33 -4.07
C PRO A 117 -7.06 46.20 -2.88
N PRO A 118 -6.23 46.38 -1.84
CA PRO A 118 -6.51 47.33 -0.77
C PRO A 118 -6.28 48.77 -1.23
N ALA A 119 -7.15 49.66 -0.78
CA ALA A 119 -7.15 51.08 -1.09
C ALA A 119 -6.04 51.85 -0.34
N THR A 120 -5.33 52.72 -1.07
CA THR A 120 -4.62 53.86 -0.48
C THR A 120 -4.85 55.12 -1.33
N LYS A 121 -5.45 56.13 -0.72
CA LYS A 121 -5.52 57.55 -1.14
C LYS A 121 -4.86 58.37 0.00
N PRO A 122 -4.59 59.69 -0.08
CA PRO A 122 -4.47 60.65 -1.20
C PRO A 122 -3.23 61.60 -1.10
N LYS A 123 -2.82 62.22 -2.22
CA LYS A 123 -2.29 63.61 -2.39
C LYS A 123 -1.61 63.67 -3.77
N GLY A 124 -1.74 64.68 -4.62
CA GLY A 124 -2.29 66.03 -4.53
C GLY A 124 -1.56 66.88 -5.58
N GLY A 125 -2.29 67.76 -6.29
CA GLY A 125 -1.74 68.75 -7.24
C GLY A 125 -1.22 68.15 -8.55
N ASP A 126 -1.18 68.84 -9.69
CA ASP A 126 -1.58 70.20 -10.04
C ASP A 126 -1.42 70.28 -11.57
N SER A 127 -2.29 71.04 -12.24
CA SER A 127 -2.07 71.64 -13.57
C SER A 127 -1.92 70.74 -14.81
N GLN A 128 -2.33 71.14 -16.01
CA GLN A 128 -3.25 72.15 -16.53
C GLN A 128 -3.22 71.91 -18.05
N LYS A 129 -4.36 72.08 -18.71
CA LYS A 129 -4.42 72.49 -20.12
C LYS A 129 -4.82 73.96 -20.15
#